data_AF-A0A9X8VB17-F1
#
_entry.id   AF-A0A9X8VB17-F1
#
_cell.length_a   1.000
_cell.length_b   1.000
_cell.length_c   1.000
_cell.angle_alpha   90.00
_cell.angle_beta   90.00
_cell.angle_gamma   90.00
#
_symmetry.space_group_name_H-M   'P 1'
#
loop_
_entity.id
_entity.type
_entity.pdbx_description
1 polymer ?
#
loop_
_entity_poly.entity_id
_entity_poly.type
_entity_poly.pdbx_seq_one_letter_code
_entity_poly.pdbx_strand_id
1 'polypeptide(L)'
;MRIRTYHHQLSFSGAPAASDFATLHQQGYRLIVNNRPDEEPGEYLDHQQEKALAEQGGMRYVYLPYTFDTLTWETVYTFQFL
;
A
#
# COMPACT_ATOMS: atom_id res chain seq x y z
N MET A 1 0.45 12.19 -4.21
CA MET A 1 -0.56 11.12 -4.38
C MET A 1 -2.00 11.61 -4.11
N ARG A 2 -3.03 11.18 -4.86
CA ARG A 2 -4.46 11.50 -4.57
C ARG A 2 -5.12 10.38 -3.76
N ILE A 3 -5.39 10.63 -2.48
CA ILE A 3 -6.08 9.68 -1.59
C ILE A 3 -7.59 9.83 -1.76
N ARG A 4 -8.30 8.70 -1.84
CA ARG A 4 -9.77 8.62 -1.80
C ARG A 4 -10.18 7.78 -0.60
N THR A 5 -11.05 8.30 0.24
CA THR A 5 -11.56 7.60 1.43
C THR A 5 -12.90 6.94 1.11
N TYR A 6 -12.98 5.63 1.31
CA TYR A 6 -14.23 4.87 1.16
C TYR A 6 -14.95 4.73 2.51
N HIS A 7 -14.16 4.54 3.57
CA HIS A 7 -14.64 4.33 4.94
C HIS A 7 -13.68 5.00 5.93
N HIS A 8 -14.10 5.28 7.16
CA HIS A 8 -13.26 5.97 8.15
C HIS A 8 -11.96 5.21 8.51
N GLN A 9 -11.89 3.92 8.20
CA GLN A 9 -10.69 3.07 8.39
C GLN A 9 -10.03 2.65 7.08
N LEU A 10 -10.59 3.02 5.92
CA LEU A 10 -10.11 2.54 4.63
C LEU A 10 -10.09 3.66 3.58
N SER A 11 -8.88 3.92 3.10
CA SER A 11 -8.61 4.79 1.96
C SER A 11 -7.79 4.02 0.93
N PHE A 12 -7.83 4.50 -0.31
CA PHE A 12 -7.03 3.97 -1.42
C PHE A 12 -6.44 5.11 -2.24
N SER A 13 -5.35 4.83 -2.95
CA SER A 13 -4.60 5.81 -3.71
C SER A 13 -3.78 5.12 -4.81
N GLY A 14 -3.11 5.91 -5.65
CA GLY A 14 -1.98 5.41 -6.44
C GLY A 14 -0.73 5.20 -5.58
N ALA A 15 0.37 4.78 -6.21
CA ALA A 15 1.65 4.55 -5.55
C ALA A 15 2.16 5.83 -4.83
N PRO A 16 2.58 5.74 -3.56
CA PRO A 16 3.17 6.85 -2.83
C PRO A 16 4.61 7.12 -3.28
N ALA A 17 5.03 8.38 -3.28
CA ALA A 17 6.44 8.75 -3.35
C ALA A 17 7.11 8.61 -1.97
N ALA A 18 8.45 8.60 -1.92
CA ALA A 18 9.18 8.44 -0.66
C ALA A 18 8.79 9.48 0.41
N SER A 19 8.52 10.72 0.00
CA SER A 19 8.09 11.80 0.91
C SER A 19 6.68 11.60 1.49
N ASP A 20 5.82 10.81 0.83
CA ASP A 20 4.43 10.63 1.25
C ASP A 20 4.32 9.79 2.54
N PHE A 21 5.28 8.87 2.81
CA PHE A 21 5.23 7.96 3.96
C PHE A 21 5.22 8.69 5.31
N ALA A 22 6.03 9.74 5.44
CA ALA A 22 6.05 10.56 6.67
C ALA A 22 4.71 11.28 6.88
N THR A 23 4.12 11.83 5.80
CA THR A 23 2.82 12.49 5.84
C THR A 23 1.69 11.51 6.17
N LEU A 24 1.70 10.29 5.60
CA LEU A 24 0.70 9.26 5.89
C LEU A 24 0.66 8.90 7.38
N HIS A 25 1.83 8.71 8.01
CA HIS A 25 1.87 8.43 9.45
C HIS A 25 1.27 9.57 10.29
N GLN A 26 1.62 10.82 9.96
CA GLN A 26 1.11 12.03 10.63
C GLN A 26 -0.41 12.18 10.48
N GLN A 27 -0.96 11.74 9.34
CA GLN A 27 -2.40 11.71 9.08
C GLN A 27 -3.13 10.59 9.83
N GLY A 28 -2.41 9.74 10.58
CA GLY A 28 -2.99 8.69 11.39
C GLY A 28 -3.08 7.33 10.72
N TYR A 29 -2.59 7.18 9.48
CA TYR A 29 -2.47 5.85 8.86
C TYR A 29 -1.46 4.99 9.63
N ARG A 30 -1.76 3.69 9.73
CA ARG A 30 -0.98 2.71 10.52
C ARG A 30 -0.62 1.46 9.75
N LEU A 31 -1.27 1.20 8.62
CA LEU A 31 -1.05 0.05 7.76
C LEU A 31 -1.08 0.52 6.30
N ILE A 32 -0.07 0.13 5.53
CA ILE A 32 -0.05 0.21 4.08
C ILE A 32 -0.21 -1.20 3.53
N VAL A 33 -1.18 -1.38 2.63
CA VAL A 33 -1.35 -2.60 1.84
C VAL A 33 -0.99 -2.26 0.40
N ASN A 34 0.12 -2.80 -0.08
CA ASN A 34 0.57 -2.62 -1.45
C ASN A 34 0.05 -3.77 -2.32
N ASN A 35 -0.82 -3.45 -3.27
CA ASN A 35 -1.40 -4.39 -4.22
C ASN A 35 -0.72 -4.42 -5.59
N ARG A 36 0.32 -3.60 -5.79
CA ARG A 36 1.05 -3.44 -7.04
C ARG A 36 2.23 -4.42 -7.08
N PRO A 37 2.32 -5.30 -8.09
CA PRO A 37 3.55 -6.06 -8.35
C PRO A 37 4.71 -5.12 -8.70
N ASP A 38 5.92 -5.44 -8.25
CA ASP A 38 7.13 -4.67 -8.59
C ASP A 38 7.40 -4.63 -10.09
N GLU A 39 6.94 -5.63 -10.84
CA GLU A 39 7.08 -5.74 -12.29
C GLU A 39 6.19 -4.75 -13.06
N GLU A 40 5.26 -4.05 -12.40
CA GLU A 40 4.44 -3.03 -13.04
C GLU A 40 5.31 -1.87 -13.55
N PRO A 41 5.27 -1.55 -14.86
CA PRO A 41 6.14 -0.52 -15.43
C PRO A 41 5.80 0.87 -14.89
N GLY A 42 6.83 1.59 -14.45
CA GLY A 42 6.70 2.98 -14.02
C GLY A 42 7.87 3.44 -13.15
N GLU A 43 7.88 4.73 -12.81
CA GLU A 43 8.85 5.32 -11.88
C GLU A 43 8.32 5.18 -10.45
N TYR A 44 8.29 3.96 -9.97
CA TYR A 44 7.83 3.64 -8.64
C TYR A 44 8.97 3.10 -7.78
N LEU A 45 8.80 3.19 -6.46
CA LEU A 45 9.63 2.45 -5.52
C LEU A 45 9.29 0.95 -5.63
N ASP A 46 10.26 0.09 -5.36
CA ASP A 46 9.97 -1.34 -5.14
C ASP A 46 9.34 -1.55 -3.75
N HIS A 47 8.65 -2.68 -3.56
CA HIS A 47 7.95 -2.96 -2.31
C HIS A 47 8.87 -3.03 -1.08
N GLN A 48 10.16 -3.34 -1.24
CA GLN A 48 11.12 -3.39 -0.13
C GLN A 48 11.50 -1.98 0.32
N GLN A 49 11.70 -1.07 -0.64
CA GLN A 49 11.89 0.35 -0.38
C GLN A 49 10.66 0.97 0.29
N GLU A 50 9.45 0.69 -0.22
CA GLU A 50 8.20 1.14 0.39
C GLU A 50 8.04 0.59 1.81
N LYS A 51 8.34 -0.70 2.03
CA LYS A 51 8.32 -1.34 3.35
C LYS A 51 9.26 -0.64 4.33
N ALA A 52 10.51 -0.40 3.93
CA ALA A 52 11.49 0.25 4.78
C ALA A 52 11.04 1.67 5.19
N LEU A 53 10.48 2.45 4.27
CA LEU A 53 9.96 3.79 4.54
C LEU A 53 8.73 3.76 5.46
N ALA A 54 7.83 2.80 5.25
CA ALA A 54 6.67 2.61 6.11
C ALA A 54 7.07 2.26 7.55
N GLU A 55 7.98 1.28 7.71
CA GLU A 55 8.47 0.82 9.01
C GLU A 55 9.27 1.90 9.74
N GLN A 56 10.11 2.67 9.03
CA GLN A 56 10.79 3.85 9.58
C GLN A 56 9.79 4.90 10.08
N GLY A 57 8.67 5.05 9.38
CA GLY A 57 7.55 5.90 9.78
C GLY A 57 6.63 5.28 10.83
N GLY A 58 6.94 4.12 11.40
CA GLY A 58 6.11 3.47 12.42
C GLY A 58 4.77 2.92 11.91
N MET A 59 4.66 2.66 10.61
CA MET A 59 3.52 2.00 9.98
C MET A 59 3.85 0.54 9.65
N ARG A 60 2.86 -0.35 9.78
CA ARG A 60 2.93 -1.71 9.25
C ARG A 60 2.83 -1.68 7.73
N TYR A 61 3.44 -2.67 7.09
CA TYR A 61 3.40 -2.83 5.64
C TYR A 61 3.07 -4.26 5.26
N VAL A 62 2.14 -4.44 4.32
CA VAL A 62 1.75 -5.73 3.76
C VAL A 62 1.89 -5.66 2.25
N TYR A 63 2.65 -6.60 1.68
CA TYR A 63 2.75 -6.79 0.25
C TYR A 63 1.75 -7.89 -0.17
N LEU A 64 0.73 -7.51 -0.91
CA LEU A 64 -0.33 -8.39 -1.42
C LEU A 64 -0.57 -8.11 -2.92
N PRO A 65 0.45 -8.35 -3.78
CA PRO A 65 0.40 -7.96 -5.18
C PRO A 65 -0.57 -8.82 -5.99
N TYR A 66 -1.25 -8.20 -6.96
CA TYR A 66 -2.03 -8.90 -7.98
C TYR A 66 -2.08 -8.08 -9.28
N THR A 67 -2.40 -8.75 -10.38
CA THR A 67 -2.88 -8.12 -11.62
C THR A 67 -4.34 -8.51 -11.83
N PHE A 68 -5.01 -7.91 -12.82
CA PHE A 68 -6.36 -8.35 -13.19
C PHE A 68 -6.42 -9.83 -13.61
N ASP A 69 -5.32 -10.37 -14.14
CA ASP A 69 -5.23 -11.77 -14.57
C ASP A 69 -4.89 -12.73 -13.41
N THR A 70 -4.26 -12.24 -12.34
CA THR A 70 -3.82 -13.07 -11.21
C THR A 70 -4.65 -12.91 -9.94
N LEU A 71 -5.62 -11.98 -9.92
CA LEU A 71 -6.48 -11.77 -8.76
C LEU A 71 -7.36 -13.02 -8.50
N THR A 72 -7.23 -13.56 -7.29
CA THR A 72 -8.03 -14.72 -6.85
C THR A 72 -8.93 -14.35 -5.68
N TRP A 73 -9.95 -15.18 -5.43
CA TRP A 73 -10.77 -15.06 -4.22
C TRP A 73 -9.95 -15.23 -2.94
N GLU A 74 -8.91 -16.05 -2.96
CA GLU A 74 -7.99 -16.20 -1.83
C GLU A 74 -7.33 -14.86 -1.48
N THR A 75 -6.81 -14.14 -2.47
CA THR A 75 -6.25 -12.79 -2.29
C THR A 75 -7.27 -11.82 -1.68
N VAL A 76 -8.52 -11.86 -2.17
CA VAL A 76 -9.61 -11.03 -1.62
C VAL A 76 -9.90 -11.39 -0.16
N TYR A 77 -9.92 -12.67 0.19
CA TYR A 77 -10.13 -13.11 1.57
C TYR A 77 -8.95 -12.76 2.47
N THR A 78 -7.70 -12.87 2.00
CA THR A 78 -6.52 -12.44 2.76
C THR A 78 -6.64 -10.98 3.21
N PHE A 79 -7.14 -10.09 2.35
CA PHE A 79 -7.34 -8.68 2.69
C PHE A 79 -8.27 -8.47 3.90
N GLN A 80 -9.26 -9.35 4.12
CA GLN A 80 -10.20 -9.22 5.23
C GLN A 80 -9.55 -9.44 6.61
N PHE A 81 -8.37 -10.06 6.67
CA PHE A 81 -7.69 -10.44 7.90
C PHE A 81 -6.42 -9.62 8.21
N LEU A 82 -6.17 -8.53 7.49
CA LEU A 82 -5.01 -7.65 7.68
C LEU A 82 -5.16 -6.70 8.88
#